data_AF-A0A1J3D6E7-F1
#
_entry.id   AF-A0A1J3D6E7-F1
#
_cell.length_a   1.000
_cell.length_b   1.000
_cell.length_c   1.000
_cell.angle_alpha   90.00
_cell.angle_beta   90.00
_cell.angle_gamma   90.00
#
_symmetry.space_group_name_H-M   'P 1'
#
loop_
_entity.id
_entity.type
_entity.pdbx_description
1 polymer ?
#
loop_
_entity_poly.entity_id
_entity_poly.type
_entity_poly.pdbx_seq_one_letter_code
_entity_poly.pdbx_strand_id
1 'polypeptide(L)'
;MEAGRIRNQDSKMRGTINQDNKLTDIYLPRKCDYTDRIITSKDHASIQLSIADVNEDGTINLGKTSTITISGFVRSTGEGDAALQKVLRERKLV
;
A
#
# COMPACT_ATOMS: atom_id res chain seq x y z
N MET A 1 -6.01 -4.75 -19.37
CA MET A 1 -6.95 -4.60 -18.24
C MET A 1 -6.33 -3.97 -16.98
N GLU A 2 -5.01 -3.69 -16.94
CA GLU A 2 -4.33 -3.13 -15.75
C GLU A 2 -4.32 -1.59 -15.67
N ALA A 3 -4.69 -0.90 -16.76
CA ALA A 3 -4.66 0.55 -16.82
C ALA A 3 -5.51 1.24 -15.74
N GLY A 4 -6.62 0.62 -15.31
CA GLY A 4 -7.46 1.15 -14.22
C GLY A 4 -6.73 1.16 -12.87
N ARG A 5 -5.96 0.11 -12.57
CA ARG A 5 -5.20 0.01 -11.32
C ARG A 5 -4.03 1.00 -11.29
N ILE A 6 -3.33 1.16 -12.42
CA ILE A 6 -2.23 2.13 -12.55
C ILE A 6 -2.75 3.56 -12.34
N ARG A 7 -3.91 3.90 -12.92
CA ARG A 7 -4.56 5.22 -12.73
C ARG A 7 -4.94 5.49 -11.27
N ASN A 8 -5.41 4.47 -10.55
CA ASN A 8 -5.73 4.61 -9.13
C ASN A 8 -4.49 4.90 -8.27
N GLN A 9 -3.33 4.34 -8.64
CA GLN A 9 -2.07 4.56 -7.92
C GLN A 9 -1.48 5.96 -8.16
N ASP A 10 -1.68 6.53 -9.35
CA ASP A 10 -1.25 7.90 -9.67
C ASP A 10 -2.06 8.96 -8.89
N SER A 11 -3.34 8.66 -8.64
CA SER A 11 -4.21 9.56 -7.88
C SER A 11 -3.87 9.54 -6.37
N LYS A 12 -3.49 10.72 -5.83
CA LYS A 12 -3.30 10.88 -4.38
C LYS A 12 -4.63 10.79 -3.63
N MET A 13 -4.62 10.08 -2.50
CA MET A 13 -5.76 10.01 -1.59
C MET A 13 -6.10 11.39 -1.04
N ARG A 14 -7.38 11.77 -1.07
CA ARG A 14 -7.89 13.03 -0.53
C ARG A 14 -8.94 12.74 0.53
N GLY A 15 -8.98 13.56 1.56
CA GLY A 15 -10.04 13.51 2.57
C GLY A 15 -11.20 14.41 2.20
N THR A 16 -12.13 14.56 3.14
CA THR A 16 -13.27 15.45 3.04
C THR A 16 -12.81 16.91 3.13
N ILE A 17 -13.21 17.72 2.16
CA ILE A 17 -12.84 19.13 2.04
C ILE A 17 -14.11 19.98 2.20
N ASN A 18 -14.08 21.01 3.05
CA ASN A 18 -15.20 21.92 3.23
C ASN A 18 -15.28 22.99 2.12
N GLN A 19 -16.28 23.87 2.18
CA GLN A 19 -16.44 24.97 1.20
C GLN A 19 -15.25 25.95 1.19
N ASP A 20 -14.55 26.11 2.31
CA ASP A 20 -13.34 26.94 2.44
C ASP A 20 -12.05 26.22 2.00
N ASN A 21 -12.17 25.07 1.33
CA ASN A 21 -11.06 24.23 0.88
C ASN A 21 -10.15 23.71 2.02
N LYS A 22 -10.69 23.58 3.24
CA LYS A 22 -10.01 23.02 4.42
C LYS A 22 -10.34 21.54 4.60
N LEU A 23 -9.33 20.75 4.91
CA LEU A 23 -9.47 19.34 5.27
C LEU A 23 -10.18 19.22 6.62
N THR A 24 -11.29 18.50 6.67
CA THR A 24 -12.07 18.31 7.92
C THR A 24 -11.74 17.00 8.63
N ASP A 25 -11.08 16.05 7.96
CA ASP A 25 -10.76 14.75 8.51
C ASP A 25 -9.58 14.82 9.50
N ILE A 26 -9.68 14.06 10.61
CA ILE A 26 -8.65 14.00 11.65
C ILE A 26 -7.38 13.28 11.14
N TYR A 27 -7.55 12.26 10.30
CA TYR A 27 -6.46 11.53 9.67
C TYR A 27 -6.92 10.87 8.37
N LEU A 28 -5.96 10.63 7.47
CA LEU A 28 -6.17 9.82 6.28
C LEU A 28 -5.70 8.39 6.56
N PRO A 29 -6.60 7.39 6.53
CA PRO A 29 -6.23 6.02 6.83
C PRO A 29 -5.38 5.41 5.72
N ARG A 30 -4.62 4.37 6.06
CA ARG A 30 -3.87 3.58 5.08
C ARG A 30 -4.83 2.74 4.25
N LYS A 31 -4.42 2.44 3.01
CA LYS A 31 -5.12 1.52 2.12
C LYS A 31 -4.29 0.26 1.91
N CYS A 32 -4.96 -0.87 1.75
CA CYS A 32 -4.36 -2.12 1.32
C CYS A 32 -3.92 -2.02 -0.14
N ASP A 33 -2.65 -2.30 -0.43
CA ASP A 33 -2.10 -2.22 -1.79
C ASP A 33 -2.73 -3.25 -2.75
N TYR A 34 -3.27 -4.34 -2.23
CA TYR A 34 -3.88 -5.40 -3.04
C TYR A 34 -5.37 -5.13 -3.35
N THR A 35 -6.16 -4.82 -2.32
CA THR A 35 -7.63 -4.75 -2.43
C THR A 35 -8.20 -3.33 -2.40
N ASP A 36 -7.35 -2.30 -2.26
CA ASP A 36 -7.76 -0.89 -2.05
C ASP A 36 -8.67 -0.66 -0.83
N ARG A 37 -8.75 -1.65 0.07
CA ARG A 37 -9.55 -1.56 1.29
C ARG A 37 -8.89 -0.63 2.30
N ILE A 38 -9.70 0.20 2.96
CA ILE A 38 -9.24 1.04 4.07
C ILE A 38 -8.87 0.15 5.26
N ILE A 39 -7.69 0.39 5.83
CA ILE A 39 -7.23 -0.28 7.04
C ILE A 39 -7.74 0.50 8.25
N THR A 40 -8.60 -0.14 9.02
CA THR A 40 -9.22 0.47 10.20
C THR A 40 -8.28 0.42 11.40
N SER A 41 -8.51 1.27 12.40
CA SER A 41 -7.67 1.32 13.61
C SER A 41 -7.72 0.04 14.45
N LYS A 42 -8.79 -0.77 14.32
CA LYS A 42 -8.96 -2.03 15.04
C LYS A 42 -8.46 -3.26 14.27
N ASP A 43 -7.96 -3.08 13.05
CA ASP A 43 -7.40 -4.18 12.27
C ASP A 43 -5.97 -4.51 12.71
N HIS A 44 -5.85 -5.32 13.76
CA HIS A 44 -4.58 -5.79 14.31
C HIS A 44 -3.90 -6.86 13.46
N ALA A 45 -4.61 -7.44 12.48
CA ALA A 45 -4.04 -8.37 11.54
C ALA A 45 -3.45 -7.65 10.30
N SER A 46 -3.70 -6.36 10.12
CA SER A 46 -3.03 -5.58 9.07
C SER A 46 -1.54 -5.43 9.34
N ILE A 47 -0.73 -5.51 8.28
CA ILE A 47 0.72 -5.37 8.36
C ILE A 47 1.22 -4.36 7.34
N GLN A 48 2.38 -3.81 7.66
CA GLN A 48 3.18 -3.02 6.74
C GLN A 48 4.54 -3.69 6.62
N LEU A 49 4.90 -4.05 5.40
CA LEU A 49 6.15 -4.71 5.03
C LEU A 49 7.06 -3.67 4.38
N SER A 50 8.24 -3.48 4.97
CA SER A 50 9.29 -2.64 4.38
C SER A 50 10.30 -3.55 3.69
N ILE A 51 10.38 -3.44 2.37
CA ILE A 51 11.32 -4.19 1.54
C ILE A 51 12.47 -3.27 1.20
N ALA A 52 13.69 -3.72 1.49
CA ALA A 52 14.87 -2.93 1.22
C ALA A 52 15.30 -3.11 -0.24
N ASP A 53 15.57 -2.00 -0.94
CA ASP A 53 16.09 -2.06 -2.29
C ASP A 53 17.59 -2.42 -2.24
N VAL A 54 18.05 -3.22 -3.19
CA VAL A 54 19.42 -3.73 -3.25
C VAL A 54 20.19 -3.00 -4.35
N ASN A 55 21.42 -2.56 -4.06
CA ASN A 55 22.32 -1.97 -5.04
C ASN A 55 23.00 -3.06 -5.88
N GLU A 56 23.65 -2.67 -6.98
CA GLU A 56 24.37 -3.59 -7.87
C GLU A 56 25.46 -4.40 -7.14
N ASP A 57 26.07 -3.82 -6.10
CA ASP A 57 27.08 -4.45 -5.25
C ASP A 57 26.51 -5.48 -4.26
N GLY A 58 25.20 -5.72 -4.27
CA GLY A 58 24.51 -6.60 -3.32
C GLY A 58 24.34 -6.00 -1.92
N THR A 59 24.74 -4.74 -1.73
CA THR A 59 24.51 -4.01 -0.48
C THR A 59 23.10 -3.42 -0.43
N ILE A 60 22.55 -3.33 0.77
CA ILE A 60 21.23 -2.72 0.98
C ILE A 60 21.35 -1.21 0.80
N ASN A 61 20.44 -0.62 0.01
CA ASN A 61 20.29 0.82 -0.06
C ASN A 61 19.52 1.33 1.16
N LEU A 62 20.25 1.84 2.17
CA LEU A 62 19.67 2.31 3.42
C LEU A 62 18.62 3.42 3.25
N GLY A 63 18.65 4.17 2.14
CA GLY A 63 17.75 5.29 1.88
C GLY A 63 16.49 4.93 1.07
N LYS A 64 16.43 3.73 0.47
CA LYS A 64 15.34 3.34 -0.42
C LYS A 64 14.70 2.05 0.07
N THR A 65 13.50 2.19 0.63
CA THR A 65 12.68 1.06 1.07
C THR A 65 11.30 1.15 0.47
N SER A 66 10.92 0.11 -0.25
CA SER A 66 9.59 -0.05 -0.81
C SER A 66 8.64 -0.59 0.26
N THR A 67 7.70 0.25 0.68
CA THR A 67 6.70 -0.12 1.69
C THR A 67 5.44 -0.69 1.03
N ILE A 68 4.98 -1.85 1.48
CA ILE A 68 3.73 -2.50 1.05
C ILE A 68 2.84 -2.73 2.26
N THR A 69 1.55 -2.43 2.13
CA THR A 69 0.57 -2.58 3.19
C THR A 69 -0.49 -3.60 2.80
N ILE A 70 -0.70 -4.60 3.64
CA ILE A 70 -1.68 -5.67 3.43
C ILE A 70 -2.70 -5.65 4.57
N SER A 71 -3.99 -5.64 4.23
CA SER A 71 -5.07 -5.68 5.22
C SER A 71 -5.15 -7.04 5.93
N GLY A 72 -5.67 -7.04 7.15
CA GLY A 72 -5.87 -8.28 7.92
C GLY A 72 -6.85 -9.25 7.26
N PHE A 73 -7.80 -8.74 6.47
CA PHE A 73 -8.75 -9.57 5.72
C PHE A 73 -8.05 -10.53 4.75
N VAL A 74 -7.13 -10.02 3.91
CA VAL A 74 -6.39 -10.82 2.91
C VAL A 74 -5.49 -11.86 3.59
N ARG A 75 -4.97 -11.54 4.78
CA ARG A 75 -4.18 -12.49 5.57
C ARG A 75 -5.06 -13.57 6.20
N SER A 76 -6.28 -13.23 6.60
CA SER A 76 -7.23 -14.17 7.20
C SER A 76 -7.76 -15.17 6.17
N THR A 77 -7.85 -14.79 4.89
CA THR A 77 -8.27 -15.68 3.79
C THR A 77 -7.16 -16.58 3.27
N GLY A 78 -5.91 -16.39 3.72
CA GLY A 78 -4.75 -17.13 3.22
C GLY A 78 -4.22 -16.64 1.87
N GLU A 79 -4.76 -15.54 1.33
CA GLU A 79 -4.33 -14.95 0.05
C GLU A 79 -3.13 -14.00 0.19
N GLY A 80 -2.53 -13.93 1.37
CA GLY A 80 -1.43 -13.00 1.68
C GLY A 80 -0.23 -13.13 0.73
N ASP A 81 0.17 -14.36 0.40
CA ASP A 81 1.30 -14.64 -0.48
C ASP A 81 1.01 -14.23 -1.94
N ALA A 82 -0.13 -14.67 -2.49
CA ALA A 82 -0.55 -14.32 -3.84
C ALA A 82 -0.72 -12.80 -4.01
N ALA A 83 -1.26 -12.13 -2.99
CA ALA A 83 -1.40 -10.68 -2.95
C ALA A 83 -0.03 -9.98 -2.97
N LEU A 84 0.90 -10.43 -2.14
CA LEU A 84 2.25 -9.87 -2.08
C LEU A 84 2.98 -10.06 -3.41
N GLN A 85 2.97 -11.26 -3.97
CA GLN A 85 3.61 -11.55 -5.25
C GLN A 85 3.09 -10.67 -6.38
N LYS A 86 1.77 -10.43 -6.43
CA LYS A 86 1.17 -9.54 -7.43
C LYS A 86 1.65 -8.11 -7.27
N VAL A 87 1.62 -7.57 -6.05
CA VAL A 87 2.05 -6.19 -5.77
C VAL A 87 3.54 -6.00 -6.08
N LEU A 88 4.38 -7.00 -5.79
CA LEU A 88 5.82 -6.94 -6.08
C LEU A 88 6.12 -6.90 -7.58
N ARG A 89 5.43 -7.72 -8.37
CA ARG A 89 5.57 -7.73 -9.84
C ARG A 89 5.14 -6.39 -10.44
N GLU A 90 4.06 -5.81 -9.95
CA GLU A 90 3.58 -4.50 -10.42
C GLU A 90 4.57 -3.38 -10.09
N ARG A 91 5.22 -3.45 -8.92
CA ARG A 91 6.27 -2.51 -8.52
C ARG A 91 7.64 -2.84 -9.12
N LYS A 92 7.75 -3.88 -9.94
CA LYS A 92 8.98 -4.33 -10.61
C LYS A 92 10.13 -4.66 -9.64
N LEU A 93 9.79 -5.15 -8.45
CA LEU A 93 10.76 -5.60 -7.45
C LEU A 93 11.11 -7.09 -7.59
N VAL A 94 10.27 -7.85 -8.31
CA VAL A 94 10.40 -9.28 -8.65
C VAL A 94 9.88 -9.52 -10.06
#